data_AF-A0A662K6K5-F1
#
_entry.id   AF-A0A662K6K5-F1
#
_cell.length_a   1.000
_cell.length_b   1.000
_cell.length_c   1.000
_cell.angle_alpha   90.00
_cell.angle_beta   90.00
_cell.angle_gamma   90.00
#
_symmetry.space_group_name_H-M   'P 1'
#
loop_
_entity.id
_entity.type
_entity.pdbx_description
1 polymer ?
#
loop_
_entity_poly.entity_id
_entity_poly.type
_entity_poly.pdbx_seq_one_letter_code
_entity_poly.pdbx_strand_id
1 'polypeptide(L)' 'LKSSAPRDNPSLPSLREVWLGVHFHERETWEMLGVKFEGHPELRRFLLQEDWEEGVYPLRKEFKLKPEE' A
#
# COMPACT_ATOMS: atom_id res chain seq x y z
N LEU A 1 16.28 8.49 2.95
CA LEU A 1 15.92 7.90 4.26
C LEU A 1 15.36 6.50 4.01
N LYS A 2 15.67 5.49 4.83
CA LYS A 2 15.09 4.14 4.71
C LYS A 2 14.46 3.76 6.04
N SER A 3 13.26 3.19 5.98
CA SER A 3 12.54 2.64 7.13
C SER A 3 12.25 1.16 6.90
N SER A 4 12.19 0.37 7.97
CA SER A 4 11.89 -1.06 7.93
C SER A 4 10.58 -1.32 8.66
N ALA A 5 9.74 -2.19 8.11
CA ALA A 5 8.47 -2.60 8.71
C ALA A 5 8.36 -4.13 8.72
N PRO A 6 7.65 -4.73 9.71
CA PRO A 6 7.45 -6.17 9.77
C PRO A 6 6.58 -6.65 8.61
N ARG A 7 6.80 -7.89 8.16
CA ARG A 7 6.11 -8.47 7.00
C ARG A 7 4.64 -8.81 7.25
N ASP A 8 4.33 -9.25 8.47
CA ASP A 8 3.00 -9.75 8.86
C ASP A 8 1.99 -8.60 9.03
N ASN A 9 2.41 -7.53 9.70
CA ASN A 9 1.60 -6.33 9.91
C ASN A 9 2.42 -5.05 9.68
N PRO A 10 2.76 -4.72 8.42
CA PRO A 10 3.57 -3.55 8.11
C PRO A 10 2.78 -2.27 8.40
N SER A 11 3.17 -1.57 9.47
CA SER A 11 2.64 -0.26 9.86
C SER A 11 3.75 0.78 9.91
N LEU A 12 3.48 1.99 9.41
CA LEU A 12 4.40 3.13 9.45
C LEU A 12 3.63 4.42 9.77
N PRO A 13 4.26 5.42 10.40
CA PRO A 13 3.63 6.73 10.56
C PRO A 13 3.49 7.44 9.21
N SER A 14 2.35 8.11 9.01
CA SER A 14 2.14 8.92 7.81
C SER A 14 2.99 10.20 7.85
N LEU A 15 3.53 10.57 6.70
CA LEU A 15 4.28 11.83 6.52
C LEU A 15 3.44 12.92 5.86
N ARG A 16 2.15 12.65 5.61
CA ARG A 16 1.19 13.57 4.99
C ARG A 16 1.07 14.90 5.74
N GLU A 17 1.17 14.88 7.07
CA GLU A 17 1.11 16.09 7.90
C GLU A 17 2.27 17.06 7.62
N VAL A 18 3.42 16.52 7.21
CA VAL A 18 4.62 17.31 6.87
C VAL A 18 4.63 17.64 5.37
N TRP A 19 4.36 16.65 4.52
CA TRP A 19 4.40 16.79 3.06
C TRP A 19 3.09 16.35 2.42
N LEU A 20 2.37 17.33 1.88
CA LEU A 20 1.11 17.08 1.20
C LEU A 20 1.27 16.14 -0.01
N GLY A 21 2.38 16.22 -0.76
CA GLY A 21 2.60 15.36 -1.95
C GLY A 21 2.70 13.86 -1.67
N VAL A 22 2.85 13.46 -0.40
CA VAL A 22 3.00 12.06 0.01
C VAL A 22 1.65 11.30 0.02
N HIS A 23 0.52 12.03 0.01
CA HIS A 23 -0.84 11.46 0.01
C HIS A 23 -1.04 10.33 -1.00
N PHE A 24 -0.65 10.55 -2.26
CA PHE A 24 -0.82 9.57 -3.34
C PHE A 24 0.15 8.39 -3.19
N HIS A 25 1.38 8.66 -2.75
CA HIS A 25 2.41 7.64 -2.57
C HIS A 25 2.10 6.67 -1.42
N GLU A 26 1.52 7.19 -0.32
CA GLU A 26 1.06 6.37 0.80
C GLU A 26 -0.12 5.49 0.41
N ARG A 27 -1.06 6.02 -0.38
CA ARG A 27 -2.19 5.24 -0.91
C ARG A 27 -1.74 4.15 -1.87
N GLU A 28 -0.82 4.48 -2.79
CA GLU A 28 -0.22 3.50 -3.70
C GLU A 28 0.49 2.39 -2.92
N THR A 29 1.33 2.75 -1.95
CA THR A 29 2.09 1.77 -1.16
C THR A 29 1.15 0.88 -0.32
N TRP A 30 0.09 1.46 0.24
CA TRP A 30 -0.93 0.70 0.96
C TRP A 30 -1.65 -0.30 0.05
N GLU A 31 -2.03 0.10 -1.15
CA GLU A 31 -2.77 -0.75 -2.06
C GLU A 31 -1.89 -1.80 -2.77
N MET A 32 -0.65 -1.46 -3.10
CA MET A 32 0.25 -2.32 -3.87
C MET A 32 1.09 -3.26 -3.00
N LEU A 33 1.42 -2.85 -1.77
CA LEU A 33 2.28 -3.60 -0.84
C LEU A 33 1.59 -3.94 0.49
N GLY A 34 0.45 -3.33 0.81
CA GLY A 34 -0.30 -3.61 2.03
C GLY A 34 0.25 -2.93 3.29
N VAL A 35 1.05 -1.87 3.15
CA VAL A 35 1.60 -1.12 4.28
C VAL A 35 0.56 -0.14 4.81
N LYS A 36 0.22 -0.22 6.09
CA LYS A 36 -0.71 0.71 6.75
C LYS A 36 0.02 1.97 7.18
N PHE A 37 -0.57 3.13 6.92
CA PHE A 37 -0.04 4.42 7.35
C PHE A 37 -0.89 5.00 8.48
N GLU A 38 -0.34 5.09 9.67
CA GLU A 38 -1.01 5.63 10.86
C GLU A 38 -1.06 7.16 10.77
N GLY A 39 -2.25 7.75 10.94
CA GLY A 39 -2.48 9.20 10.82
C GLY A 39 -2.89 9.69 9.44
N HIS A 40 -3.01 8.80 8.44
CA HIS A 40 -3.47 9.21 7.12
C HIS A 40 -5.01 9.38 7.09
N PRO A 41 -5.55 10.54 6.63
CA PRO A 41 -6.98 10.84 6.75
C PRO A 41 -7.88 10.02 5.81
N GLU A 42 -7.36 9.56 4.67
CA GLU A 42 -8.13 8.77 3.71
C GLU A 42 -7.27 7.70 3.02
N LEU A 43 -7.09 6.56 3.67
CA LEU A 43 -6.54 5.35 3.04
C LEU A 43 -7.67 4.60 2.33
N ARG A 44 -7.87 4.93 1.06
CA ARG A 44 -8.85 4.27 0.19
C ARG A 44 -8.21 3.81 -1.11
N ARG A 45 -8.77 2.74 -1.66
CA ARG A 45 -8.37 2.15 -2.95
C ARG A 45 -8.44 3.17 -4.07
N PHE A 46 -7.51 3.12 -5.01
CA PHE A 46 -7.40 4.12 -6.10
C PHE A 46 -6.88 3.55 -7.43
N LEU A 47 -5.84 2.72 -7.40
CA LEU A 47 -5.19 2.17 -8.60
C LEU A 47 -5.77 0.82 -8.99
N LEU A 48 -6.11 -0.02 -8.01
CA LEU A 48 -6.71 -1.33 -8.27
C LEU A 48 -8.20 -1.21 -8.56
N GLN A 49 -8.67 -2.08 -9.45
CA GLN A 49 -10.09 -2.19 -9.79
C GLN A 49 -10.91 -2.55 -8.54
N GLU A 50 -12.18 -2.13 -8.49
CA GLU A 50 -13.06 -2.38 -7.33
C GLU A 50 -13.22 -3.88 -7.03
N ASP A 51 -13.16 -4.73 -8.06
CA ASP A 51 -13.28 -6.19 -7.97
C ASP A 51 -11.96 -6.90 -7.55
N TRP A 52 -10.89 -6.14 -7.29
CA TRP A 52 -9.62 -6.74 -6.90
C TRP A 52 -9.71 -7.41 -5.52
N GLU A 53 -9.18 -8.63 -5.43
CA GLU A 53 -9.23 -9.44 -4.22
C GLU A 53 -8.56 -8.72 -3.03
N GLU A 54 -9.30 -8.61 -1.93
CA GLU A 54 -8.81 -7.96 -0.72
C GLU A 54 -7.64 -8.73 -0.10
N GLY A 55 -6.57 -8.02 0.24
CA GLY A 55 -5.36 -8.64 0.79
C GLY A 55 -4.39 -9.20 -0.25
N VAL A 56 -4.73 -9.09 -1.55
CA VAL A 56 -3.81 -9.41 -2.65
C VAL A 56 -3.07 -8.15 -3.08
N TYR A 57 -1.75 -8.19 -2.87
CA TYR A 57 -0.86 -7.07 -3.13
C TYR A 57 0.06 -7.40 -4.31
N PRO A 58 -0.16 -6.83 -5.51
CA PRO A 58 0.51 -7.27 -6.73
C PRO A 58 2.03 -7.04 -6.72
N LEU A 59 2.53 -6.06 -5.97
CA LEU A 59 3.97 -5.80 -5.86
C LEU A 59 4.66 -6.66 -4.79
N ARG A 60 3.93 -7.52 -4.06
CA ARG A 60 4.57 -8.49 -3.16
C ARG A 60 5.19 -9.62 -3.98
N LYS A 61 6.40 -10.05 -3.59
CA LYS A 61 7.12 -11.14 -4.25
C LYS A 61 6.38 -12.48 -4.27
N GLU A 62 5.41 -12.68 -3.38
CA GLU A 62 4.57 -13.87 -3.33
C GLU A 62 3.46 -13.87 -4.38
N PHE A 63 3.16 -12.72 -4.97
CA PHE A 63 2.12 -12.60 -5.97
C PHE A 63 2.53 -13.36 -7.23
N LYS A 64 1.81 -14.44 -7.52
CA LYS A 64 1.95 -15.19 -8.76
C LYS A 64 0.99 -14.59 -9.77
N LEU A 65 1.53 -13.95 -10.80
CA LEU A 65 0.79 -13.60 -12.00
C LEU A 65 0.19 -14.91 -12.53
N LYS A 66 -1.14 -14.96 -12.67
CA LYS A 66 -1.77 -16.07 -13.38
C LYS A 66 -1.16 -16.07 -14.80
N PRO A 67 -0.63 -17.20 -15.30
CA PRO A 67 -0.18 -17.24 -16.68
C PRO A 67 -1.36 -16.86 -17.58
N GLU A 68 -1.15 -15.95 -18.52
CA GLU A 68 -2.10 -15.73 -19.62
C GLU A 68 -2.27 -17.08 -20.35
N GLU A 69 -3.51 -17.57 -20.41
CA GLU A 69 -3.92 -18.67 -21.30
C GLU A 69 -4.05 -18.18 -22.74
#